data_AF-A0A183E3E1-F1
#
_entry.id   AF-A0A183E3E1-F1
#
_cell.length_a   1.000
_cell.length_b   1.000
_cell.length_c   1.000
_cell.angle_alpha   90.00
_cell.angle_beta   90.00
_cell.angle_gamma   90.00
#
_symmetry.space_group_name_H-M   'P 1'
#
loop_
_entity.id
_entity.type
_entity.pdbx_description
1 polymer ?
#
loop_
_entity_poly.entity_id
_entity_poly.type
_entity_poly.pdbx_seq_one_letter_code
_entity_poly.pdbx_strand_id
1 'polypeptide(L)'
;MSGGALKEVLGVQNGLLFCEEALSPVFCKPKLIPLKSVTLEKLEKMQKESVEAMMKQMQEKNHARPDVVNFFNDLRKVLSELYVLG
;
A
#
# COMPACT_ATOMS: atom_id res chain seq x y z
N MET A 1 -36.58 -21.27 -47.66
CA MET A 1 -35.43 -21.09 -48.58
C MET A 1 -34.17 -20.98 -47.74
N SER A 2 -33.16 -21.78 -48.09
CA SER A 2 -31.99 -22.14 -47.29
C SER A 2 -31.25 -20.95 -46.68
N GLY A 3 -31.08 -20.95 -45.35
CA GLY A 3 -30.15 -20.06 -44.66
C GLY A 3 -28.72 -20.52 -44.95
N GLY A 4 -28.12 -19.94 -45.99
CA GLY A 4 -26.74 -20.24 -46.37
C GLY A 4 -25.77 -19.84 -45.27
N ALA A 5 -25.01 -20.80 -44.75
CA ALA A 5 -23.94 -20.54 -43.81
C ALA A 5 -22.86 -19.69 -44.49
N LEU A 6 -22.70 -18.44 -44.03
CA LEU A 6 -21.62 -17.57 -44.49
C LEU A 6 -20.29 -18.17 -44.05
N LYS A 7 -19.44 -18.49 -45.02
CA LYS A 7 -18.08 -18.97 -44.79
C LYS A 7 -17.13 -17.79 -44.96
N GLU A 8 -16.49 -17.39 -43.88
CA GLU A 8 -15.41 -16.40 -43.94
C GLU A 8 -14.25 -16.95 -44.77
N VAL A 9 -13.80 -16.17 -45.77
CA VAL A 9 -12.64 -16.49 -46.59
C VAL A 9 -11.60 -15.40 -46.38
N LEU A 10 -10.57 -15.71 -45.60
CA LEU A 10 -9.40 -14.86 -45.43
C LEU A 10 -8.30 -15.35 -46.37
N GLY A 11 -7.86 -14.49 -47.27
CA GLY A 11 -6.81 -14.78 -48.26
C GLY A 11 -5.61 -13.84 -48.14
N VAL A 12 -4.50 -14.21 -48.77
CA VAL A 12 -3.27 -13.41 -48.85
C VAL A 12 -3.52 -12.03 -49.45
N GLN A 13 -4.55 -11.92 -50.30
CA GLN A 13 -5.03 -10.67 -50.91
C GLN A 13 -5.48 -9.63 -49.88
N ASN A 14 -5.83 -10.08 -48.66
CA ASN A 14 -6.33 -9.22 -47.58
C ASN A 14 -5.20 -8.78 -46.63
N GLY A 15 -3.96 -9.17 -46.87
CA GLY A 15 -2.80 -8.79 -46.06
C GLY A 15 -2.30 -7.39 -46.41
N LEU A 16 -1.88 -6.63 -45.39
CA LEU A 16 -1.21 -5.34 -45.58
C LEU A 16 0.29 -5.57 -45.81
N LEU A 17 0.83 -5.02 -46.90
CA LEU A 17 2.26 -5.05 -47.20
C LEU A 17 2.89 -3.69 -46.91
N PHE A 18 4.00 -3.68 -46.16
CA PHE A 18 4.84 -2.51 -45.97
C PHE A 18 5.95 -2.55 -47.03
N CYS A 19 5.83 -1.73 -48.08
CA CYS A 19 6.78 -1.72 -49.20
C CYS A 19 8.05 -0.90 -48.91
N GLU A 20 8.00 -0.01 -47.92
CA GLU A 20 9.08 0.91 -47.57
C GLU A 20 9.15 1.11 -46.05
N GLU A 21 10.36 1.37 -45.53
CA GLU A 21 10.57 1.61 -44.11
C GLU A 21 10.38 3.10 -43.78
N ALA A 22 9.42 3.40 -42.92
CA ALA A 22 9.12 4.77 -42.48
C ALA A 22 9.65 5.01 -41.06
N LEU A 23 10.27 6.17 -40.83
CA LEU A 23 10.71 6.58 -39.49
C LEU A 23 9.50 6.98 -38.65
N SER A 24 9.07 6.07 -37.77
CA SER A 24 8.00 6.33 -36.80
C SER A 24 8.56 6.58 -35.39
N PRO A 25 7.95 7.46 -34.58
CA PRO A 25 8.32 7.58 -33.17
C PRO A 25 8.09 6.26 -32.44
N VAL A 26 9.08 5.82 -31.66
CA VAL A 26 9.04 4.54 -30.94
C VAL A 26 8.58 4.74 -29.49
N PHE A 27 7.64 3.92 -29.05
CA PHE A 27 7.29 3.82 -27.64
C PHE A 27 8.27 2.92 -26.89
N CYS A 28 8.49 3.21 -25.60
CA CYS A 28 9.23 2.32 -24.74
C CYS A 28 8.55 0.94 -24.71
N LYS A 29 9.36 -0.11 -24.82
CA LYS A 29 8.86 -1.47 -24.64
C LYS A 29 8.35 -1.65 -23.20
N PRO A 30 7.32 -2.48 -22.97
CA PRO A 30 6.84 -2.78 -21.63
C PRO A 30 7.99 -3.29 -20.73
N LYS A 31 8.09 -2.74 -19.51
CA LYS A 31 9.12 -3.14 -18.55
C LYS A 31 8.61 -4.29 -17.68
N LEU A 32 9.37 -5.39 -17.65
CA LEU A 32 9.19 -6.44 -16.65
C LEU A 32 9.86 -5.99 -15.35
N ILE A 33 9.10 -6.02 -14.26
CA ILE A 33 9.66 -5.76 -12.92
C ILE A 33 10.50 -6.97 -12.53
N PRO A 34 11.79 -6.80 -12.17
CA PRO A 34 12.62 -7.91 -11.77
C PRO A 34 12.12 -8.53 -10.46
N LEU A 35 12.39 -9.82 -10.29
CA LEU A 35 12.08 -10.52 -9.05
C LEU A 35 12.96 -10.01 -7.91
N LYS A 36 12.38 -9.83 -6.73
CA LYS A 36 13.13 -9.49 -5.51
C LYS A 36 13.98 -10.68 -5.07
N SER A 37 15.19 -10.40 -4.59
CA SER A 37 16.04 -11.43 -3.99
C SER A 37 15.59 -11.72 -2.56
N VAL A 38 15.91 -12.91 -2.06
CA VAL A 38 15.62 -13.32 -0.67
C VAL A 38 16.21 -12.34 0.34
N THR A 39 17.42 -11.82 0.06
CA THR A 39 18.07 -10.82 0.91
C THR A 39 17.31 -9.50 0.92
N LEU A 40 16.84 -9.03 -0.24
CA LEU A 40 16.07 -7.77 -0.32
C LEU A 40 14.72 -7.88 0.39
N GLU A 41 14.01 -9.00 0.23
CA GLU A 41 12.74 -9.23 0.91
C GLU A 41 12.91 -9.23 2.45
N LYS A 42 13.98 -9.87 2.94
CA LYS A 42 14.26 -9.89 4.39
C LYS A 42 14.60 -8.49 4.92
N LEU A 43 15.38 -7.70 4.17
CA LEU A 43 15.71 -6.33 4.55
C LEU A 43 14.48 -5.44 4.59
N GLU A 44 13.61 -5.52 3.57
CA GLU A 44 12.34 -4.78 3.53
C GLU A 44 11.44 -5.15 4.72
N LYS A 45 11.36 -6.45 5.06
CA LYS A 45 10.59 -6.94 6.20
C LYS A 45 11.14 -6.40 7.52
N MET A 46 12.46 -6.46 7.74
CA MET A 46 13.10 -5.93 8.96
C MET A 46 12.86 -4.43 9.13
N GLN A 47 12.93 -3.67 8.04
CA GLN A 47 12.63 -2.24 8.05
C GLN A 47 11.16 -1.99 8.43
N LYS A 48 10.23 -2.74 7.83
CA LYS A 48 8.79 -2.61 8.13
C LYS A 48 8.48 -2.92 9.59
N GLU A 49 9.03 -4.00 10.13
CA GLU A 49 8.84 -4.40 11.53
C GLU A 49 9.41 -3.36 12.50
N SER A 50 10.57 -2.77 12.18
CA SER A 50 11.21 -1.74 12.99
C SER A 50 10.35 -0.47 13.06
N VAL A 51 9.80 -0.03 11.91
CA VAL A 51 8.92 1.13 11.83
C VAL A 51 7.62 0.88 12.60
N GLU A 52 7.04 -0.31 12.47
CA GLU A 52 5.81 -0.66 13.18
C GLU A 52 6.00 -0.69 14.70
N ALA A 53 7.11 -1.28 15.17
CA ALA A 53 7.46 -1.29 16.58
C ALA A 53 7.64 0.14 17.13
N MET A 54 8.31 1.00 16.38
CA MET A 54 8.48 2.42 16.75
C MET A 54 7.13 3.14 16.83
N MET A 55 6.21 2.92 15.89
CA MET A 55 4.88 3.52 15.91
C MET A 55 4.04 3.04 17.09
N LYS A 56 4.07 1.74 17.43
CA LYS A 56 3.36 1.20 18.61
C LYS A 56 3.88 1.81 19.90
N GLN A 57 5.20 1.92 20.06
CA GLN A 57 5.80 2.57 21.22
C GLN A 57 5.39 4.05 21.33
N MET A 58 5.27 4.76 20.21
CA MET A 58 4.76 6.12 20.21
C MET A 58 3.28 6.19 20.62
N GLN A 59 2.44 5.24 20.21
CA GLN A 59 1.03 5.19 20.61
C GLN A 59 0.87 4.83 22.09
N GLU A 60 1.61 3.85 22.60
CA GLU A 60 1.60 3.46 24.01
C GLU A 60 2.09 4.58 24.92
N LYS A 61 3.10 5.35 24.50
CA LYS A 61 3.57 6.52 25.25
C LYS A 61 2.61 7.71 25.23
N ASN A 62 1.78 7.82 24.18
CA ASN A 62 0.75 8.86 24.08
C ASN A 62 -0.54 8.50 24.82
N HIS A 63 -0.73 7.23 25.21
CA HIS A 63 -1.76 6.87 26.19
C HIS A 63 -1.23 7.28 27.57
N ALA A 64 -1.68 8.43 28.07
CA ALA A 64 -1.33 8.89 29.41
C ALA A 64 -1.48 7.72 30.40
N ARG A 65 -0.37 7.32 31.03
CA ARG A 65 -0.32 6.16 31.92
C ARG A 65 -1.40 6.39 33.00
N PRO A 66 -2.50 5.61 32.99
CA PRO A 66 -3.74 5.98 33.69
C PRO A 66 -3.56 6.00 35.21
N ASP A 67 -2.58 5.26 35.73
CA ASP A 67 -2.17 5.26 37.14
C ASP A 67 -1.68 6.63 37.63
N VAL A 68 -0.92 7.38 36.82
CA VAL A 68 -0.42 8.71 37.24
C VAL A 68 -1.56 9.74 37.21
N VAL A 69 -2.42 9.67 36.18
CA VAL A 69 -3.59 10.54 36.05
C VAL A 69 -4.59 10.29 37.18
N ASN A 70 -4.84 9.02 37.51
CA ASN A 70 -5.72 8.64 38.61
C ASN A 70 -5.15 9.05 39.97
N PHE A 71 -3.84 8.91 40.19
CA PHE A 71 -3.19 9.36 41.42
C PHE A 71 -3.36 10.87 41.66
N PHE A 72 -3.13 11.72 40.64
CA PHE A 72 -3.35 13.16 40.78
C PHE A 72 -4.83 13.51 41.00
N ASN A 73 -5.75 12.79 40.35
CA ASN A 73 -7.18 13.00 40.54
C ASN A 73 -7.66 12.61 41.95
N ASP A 74 -7.15 11.51 42.50
CA ASP A 74 -7.42 11.10 43.87
C ASP A 74 -6.86 12.12 44.87
N LEU A 75 -5.63 12.60 44.65
CA LEU A 75 -5.02 13.62 45.50
C LEU A 75 -5.85 14.92 45.50
N ARG A 76 -6.33 15.34 44.31
CA ARG A 76 -7.21 16.50 44.16
C ARG A 76 -8.54 16.30 44.90
N LYS A 77 -9.10 15.09 44.87
CA LYS A 77 -10.35 14.76 45.56
C LYS A 77 -10.20 14.86 47.08
N VAL A 78 -9.14 14.27 47.63
CA VAL A 78 -8.84 14.35 49.07
C VAL A 78 -8.63 15.80 49.52
N LEU A 79 -7.89 16.59 48.73
CA LEU A 79 -7.70 18.02 49.01
C LEU A 79 -9.02 18.80 48.99
N SER A 80 -9.92 18.50 48.05
CA SER A 80 -11.24 19.14 48.00
C SER A 80 -12.14 18.76 49.17
N GLU A 81 -12.09 17.49 49.61
CA GLU A 81 -12.84 17.04 50.80
C GLU A 81 -12.32 17.72 52.07
N LEU A 82 -11.01 17.92 52.20
CA LEU A 82 -10.41 18.66 53.30
C LEU A 82 -10.83 20.14 53.33
N TYR A 83 -10.97 20.77 52.15
CA TYR A 83 -11.31 22.18 52.04
C TYR A 83 -12.81 22.47 52.26
N VAL A 84 -13.69 21.47 52.09
CA VAL A 84 -15.14 21.61 52.32
C VAL A 84 -15.54 21.33 53.77
N LEU A 85 -14.69 20.60 54.52
CA LEU A 85 -14.90 20.28 55.94
C LEU A 85 -14.31 21.30 56.93
N GLY A 86 -13.64 22.35 56.43
CA GLY A 86 -13.13 23.48 57.22
C GLY A 86 -13.89 24.76 56.91
#